data_AF-A0A3S0TXH6-F1
#
_entry.id   AF-A0A3S0TXH6-F1
#
_cell.length_a   1.000
_cell.length_b   1.000
_cell.length_c   1.000
_cell.angle_alpha   90.00
_cell.angle_beta   90.00
_cell.angle_gamma   90.00
#
_symmetry.space_group_name_H-M   'P 1'
#
loop_
_entity.id
_entity.type
_entity.pdbx_description
1 polymer ?
#
loop_
_entity_poly.entity_id
_entity_poly.type
_entity_poly.pdbx_seq_one_letter_code
_entity_poly.pdbx_strand_id
1 'polypeptide(L)'
;MPDLHAYLDDLLRTRERLLATTELDDWARADAMPSNEEIRRIRRLIDQISHGLDELEPEQRQQLQQAVTLARQHRSVTLGMPRTRHTPPDLRPERTT
;
A
#
# COMPACT_ATOMS: atom_id res chain seq x y z
N MET A 1 -4.76 10.62 5.68
CA MET A 1 -3.69 9.61 5.51
C MET A 1 -3.43 9.42 4.01
N PRO A 2 -2.58 10.28 3.42
CA PRO A 2 -2.40 10.36 1.96
C PRO A 2 -1.70 9.13 1.38
N ASP A 3 -0.92 8.41 2.17
CA ASP A 3 -0.01 7.36 1.67
C ASP A 3 -0.76 6.10 1.16
N LEU A 4 -1.86 5.68 1.81
CA LEU A 4 -2.66 4.54 1.35
C LEU A 4 -3.50 4.85 0.10
N HIS A 5 -4.01 6.08 0.00
CA HIS A 5 -4.74 6.52 -1.18
C HIS A 5 -3.80 6.65 -2.38
N ALA A 6 -2.62 7.26 -2.18
CA ALA A 6 -1.59 7.35 -3.21
C ALA A 6 -1.13 5.96 -3.69
N TYR A 7 -1.01 5.00 -2.77
CA TYR A 7 -0.67 3.61 -3.14
C TYR A 7 -1.79 2.93 -3.94
N LEU A 8 -3.05 3.11 -3.54
CA LEU A 8 -4.19 2.61 -4.31
C LEU A 8 -4.23 3.22 -5.72
N ASP A 9 -3.97 4.52 -5.85
CA ASP A 9 -3.94 5.21 -7.14
C ASP A 9 -2.82 4.66 -8.04
N ASP A 10 -1.65 4.38 -7.48
CA ASP A 10 -0.52 3.81 -8.22
C ASP A 10 -0.82 2.38 -8.72
N LEU A 11 -1.47 1.56 -7.88
CA LEU A 11 -1.91 0.21 -8.27
C LEU A 11 -2.94 0.25 -9.40
N LEU A 12 -3.91 1.15 -9.33
CA LEU A 12 -4.93 1.31 -10.37
C LEU A 12 -4.32 1.82 -11.68
N ARG A 13 -3.42 2.80 -11.61
CA ARG A 13 -2.70 3.32 -12.77
C ARG A 13 -1.83 2.26 -13.43
N THR A 14 -1.12 1.46 -12.65
CA THR A 14 -0.29 0.36 -13.17
C THR A 14 -1.15 -0.68 -13.86
N ARG A 15 -2.31 -1.01 -13.29
CA ARG A 15 -3.27 -1.93 -13.89
C ARG A 15 -3.83 -1.41 -15.22
N GLU A 16 -4.26 -0.15 -15.26
CA GLU A 16 -4.76 0.49 -16.49
C GLU A 16 -3.70 0.48 -17.58
N ARG A 17 -2.45 0.82 -17.22
CA ARG A 17 -1.32 0.80 -18.16
C ARG A 17 -1.08 -0.61 -18.72
N LEU A 18 -1.11 -1.64 -17.89
CA LEU A 18 -0.88 -3.03 -18.33
C LEU A 18 -2.03 -3.58 -19.18
N LEU A 19 -3.28 -3.16 -18.91
CA LEU A 19 -4.42 -3.51 -19.76
C LEU A 19 -4.36 -2.81 -21.12
N ALA A 20 -3.85 -1.58 -21.17
CA ALA A 20 -3.65 -0.85 -22.42
C ALA A 20 -2.46 -1.37 -23.26
N THR A 21 -1.52 -2.10 -22.64
CA THR A 21 -0.36 -2.66 -23.35
C THR A 21 -0.73 -3.95 -24.10
N THR A 22 -0.73 -3.86 -25.44
CA THR A 22 -0.95 -4.98 -26.36
C THR A 22 0.30 -5.82 -26.60
N GLU A 23 1.49 -5.27 -26.36
CA GLU A 23 2.81 -5.88 -26.65
C GLU A 23 3.32 -6.83 -25.54
N LEU A 24 2.52 -7.15 -24.53
CA LEU A 24 2.91 -8.10 -23.49
C LEU A 24 2.37 -9.49 -23.80
N ASP A 25 3.25 -10.49 -23.73
CA ASP A 25 2.85 -11.90 -23.70
C ASP A 25 1.89 -12.16 -22.53
N ASP A 26 0.95 -13.08 -22.71
CA ASP A 26 -0.10 -13.37 -21.72
C ASP A 26 0.47 -13.80 -20.35
N TRP A 27 1.60 -14.50 -20.34
CA TRP A 27 2.29 -14.89 -19.11
C TRP A 27 2.89 -13.68 -18.37
N ALA A 28 3.45 -12.71 -19.09
CA ALA A 28 3.99 -11.48 -18.53
C ALA A 28 2.87 -10.55 -18.04
N ARG A 29 1.73 -10.54 -18.74
CA ARG A 29 0.55 -9.76 -18.35
C ARG A 29 -0.04 -10.29 -17.04
N ALA A 30 -0.11 -11.62 -16.88
CA ALA A 30 -0.63 -12.24 -15.67
C ALA A 30 0.27 -12.02 -14.44
N ASP A 31 1.59 -12.07 -14.62
CA ASP A 31 2.57 -11.85 -13.55
C ASP A 31 2.63 -10.37 -13.10
N ALA A 32 2.60 -9.44 -14.06
CA ALA A 32 2.68 -8.01 -13.78
C ALA A 32 1.36 -7.39 -13.29
N MET A 33 0.22 -8.08 -13.46
CA MET A 33 -1.09 -7.55 -13.08
C MET A 33 -1.15 -7.34 -11.55
N PRO A 34 -1.44 -6.10 -11.08
CA PRO A 34 -1.67 -5.87 -9.66
C PRO A 34 -2.74 -6.81 -9.13
N SER A 35 -2.45 -7.48 -8.02
CA SER A 35 -3.35 -8.50 -7.49
C SER A 35 -4.69 -7.86 -7.13
N ASN A 36 -5.78 -8.37 -7.71
CA ASN A 36 -7.13 -7.94 -7.35
C ASN A 36 -7.39 -8.03 -5.84
N GLU A 37 -6.75 -9.00 -5.18
CA GLU A 37 -6.78 -9.16 -3.73
C GLU A 37 -6.11 -8.02 -2.98
N GLU A 38 -4.97 -7.52 -3.47
CA GLU A 38 -4.24 -6.40 -2.89
C GLU A 38 -5.08 -5.11 -2.95
N ILE A 39 -5.66 -4.80 -4.12
CA ILE A 39 -6.57 -3.67 -4.29
C ILE A 39 -7.76 -3.77 -3.32
N ARG A 40 -8.38 -4.95 -3.20
CA ARG A 40 -9.50 -5.16 -2.25
C ARG A 40 -9.06 -5.00 -0.80
N ARG A 41 -7.85 -5.44 -0.44
CA ARG A 41 -7.31 -5.33 0.91
C ARG A 41 -7.06 -3.88 1.30
N ILE A 42 -6.46 -3.10 0.40
CA ILE A 42 -6.18 -1.67 0.64
C ILE A 42 -7.46 -0.87 0.76
N ARG A 43 -8.45 -1.13 -0.11
CA ARG A 43 -9.77 -0.48 -0.01
C ARG A 43 -10.44 -0.75 1.34
N ARG A 44 -10.50 -2.01 1.77
CA ARG A 44 -11.04 -2.36 3.10
C ARG A 44 -10.28 -1.69 4.24
N LEU A 45 -8.96 -1.60 4.13
CA LEU A 45 -8.14 -0.94 5.15
C LEU A 45 -8.41 0.56 5.22
N ILE A 46 -8.54 1.23 4.07
CA ILE A 46 -8.93 2.64 4.00
C ILE A 46 -10.29 2.84 4.65
N ASP A 47 -11.29 2.02 4.29
CA ASP A 47 -12.63 2.13 4.84
C ASP A 47 -12.64 1.92 6.36
N GLN A 48 -11.95 0.90 6.86
CA GLN A 48 -11.86 0.62 8.29
C GLN A 48 -11.19 1.76 9.06
N ILE A 49 -10.11 2.34 8.52
CA ILE A 49 -9.43 3.46 9.16
C ILE A 49 -10.33 4.70 9.14
N SER A 50 -11.00 4.99 8.03
CA SER A 50 -11.90 6.13 7.92
C SER A 50 -13.06 6.02 8.92
N HIS A 51 -13.74 4.87 8.98
CA HIS A 51 -14.81 4.63 9.95
C HIS A 51 -14.30 4.77 11.39
N GLY A 52 -13.17 4.15 11.71
CA GLY A 52 -12.58 4.26 13.04
C GLY A 52 -12.17 5.68 13.42
N LEU A 53 -11.84 6.55 12.45
CA LEU A 53 -11.56 7.98 12.69
C LEU A 53 -12.83 8.82 12.83
N ASP A 54 -13.91 8.44 12.14
CA ASP A 54 -15.21 9.11 12.21
C ASP A 54 -15.94 8.80 13.52
N GLU A 55 -15.67 7.65 14.13
CA GLU A 55 -16.17 7.24 15.45
C GLU A 55 -15.43 7.92 16.62
N LEU A 56 -14.31 8.61 16.38
CA LEU A 56 -13.56 9.29 17.44
C LEU A 56 -14.24 10.60 17.84
N GLU A 57 -14.37 10.80 19.16
CA GLU A 57 -14.76 12.10 19.69
C GLU A 57 -13.74 13.18 19.30
N PRO A 58 -14.15 14.45 19.16
CA PRO A 58 -13.28 15.54 18.69
C PRO A 58 -11.97 15.65 19.47
N GLU A 59 -12.03 15.45 20.79
CA GLU A 59 -10.87 15.49 21.69
C GLU A 59 -9.89 14.33 21.43
N GLN A 60 -10.41 13.12 21.21
CA GLN A 60 -9.62 11.92 20.89
C GLN A 60 -8.96 12.06 19.52
N ARG A 61 -9.69 12.64 18.55
CA ARG A 61 -9.16 12.93 17.21
C ARG A 61 -8.00 13.94 17.28
N GLN A 62 -8.10 14.96 18.12
CA GLN A 62 -7.04 15.93 18.33
C GLN A 62 -5.80 15.31 18.98
N GLN A 63 -5.97 14.47 20.00
CA GLN A 63 -4.86 13.73 20.62
C GLN A 63 -4.17 12.79 19.64
N LEU A 64 -4.93 12.08 18.81
CA LEU A 64 -4.39 11.21 17.76
C LEU A 64 -3.58 12.00 16.72
N GLN A 65 -4.07 13.16 16.27
CA GLN A 65 -3.36 14.03 15.33
C GLN A 65 -2.04 14.55 15.91
N GLN A 66 -2.03 14.91 17.20
CA GLN A 66 -0.81 15.33 17.89
C GLN A 66 0.21 14.18 17.98
N ALA A 67 -0.23 12.97 18.34
CA ALA A 67 0.63 11.78 18.38
C ALA A 67 1.21 11.43 17.00
N VAL A 68 0.41 11.52 15.92
CA VAL A 68 0.87 11.29 14.54
C VAL A 68 1.89 12.35 14.11
N THR A 69 1.66 13.61 14.46
CA THR A 69 2.58 14.72 14.16
C THR A 69 3.92 14.49 14.85
N LEU A 70 3.90 14.14 16.14
CA LEU A 70 5.08 13.79 16.93
C LEU A 70 5.82 12.59 16.32
N ALA A 71 5.11 11.51 15.97
CA ALA A 71 5.71 10.33 15.32
C ALA A 71 6.35 10.66 13.97
N ARG A 72 5.72 11.51 13.14
CA ARG A 72 6.28 11.98 11.86
C ARG A 72 7.52 12.84 12.08
N GLN A 73 7.51 13.72 13.08
CA GLN A 73 8.65 14.54 13.47
C GLN A 73 9.83 13.65 13.90
N HIS A 74 9.61 12.68 14.78
CA HIS A 74 10.65 11.72 15.20
C HIS A 74 11.17 10.87 14.02
N ARG A 75 10.29 10.45 13.10
CA ARG A 75 10.69 9.73 11.88
C ARG A 75 11.54 10.59 10.93
N SER A 76 11.28 11.90 10.87
CA SER A 76 12.12 12.85 10.11
C SER A 76 13.48 13.10 10.76
N VAL A 77 13.57 12.95 12.08
CA VAL A 77 14.80 13.19 12.88
C VAL A 77 15.63 11.91 13.06
N THR A 78 15.17 10.75 12.59
CA THR A 78 15.98 9.52 12.63
C THR A 78 16.97 9.48 11.46
N LEU A 79 18.06 10.24 11.59
CA LEU A 79 19.28 10.07 10.79
C LEU A 79 19.79 8.63 10.98
N GLY A 80 19.55 7.79 9.97
CA GLY A 80 20.15 6.46 9.79
C GLY A 80 19.71 5.40 10.78
N MET A 81 18.59 4.70 10.52
CA MET A 81 18.36 3.31 10.98
C MET A 81 17.18 2.66 10.20
N PRO A 82 17.09 1.31 10.15
CA PRO A 82 17.04 0.55 8.90
C PRO A 82 15.64 0.39 8.32
N ARG A 83 15.56 0.42 6.99
CA ARG A 83 14.37 0.05 6.22
C ARG A 83 14.02 -1.40 6.52
N THR A 84 12.81 -1.65 7.01
CA THR A 84 12.20 -2.98 6.93
C THR A 84 12.12 -3.36 5.46
N ARG A 85 13.02 -4.25 5.03
CA ARG A 85 13.01 -4.81 3.68
C ARG A 85 11.74 -5.67 3.62
N HIS A 86 10.70 -5.18 2.96
CA HIS A 86 9.67 -6.08 2.45
C HIS A 86 10.34 -6.91 1.36
N THR A 87 10.77 -8.12 1.69
CA THR A 87 11.16 -9.11 0.69
C THR A 87 9.88 -9.48 -0.07
N PRO A 88 9.77 -9.21 -1.39
CA PRO A 88 8.69 -9.78 -2.18
C PRO A 88 8.79 -11.31 -2.11
N PRO A 89 7.67 -12.05 -1.99
CA PRO A 89 7.72 -13.51 -1.97
C PRO A 89 8.40 -14.02 -3.25
N ASP A 90 9.43 -14.84 -3.09
CA ASP A 90 10.15 -15.48 -4.19
C ASP A 90 9.24 -16.54 -4.81
N LEU A 91 8.62 -16.22 -5.94
CA LEU A 91 7.83 -17.14 -6.75
C LEU A 91 8.76 -17.82 -7.75
N ARG A 92 9.61 -18.74 -7.27
CA ARG A 92 10.32 -19.69 -8.14
C ARG A 92 9.91 -21.13 -7.79
N PRO A 93 9.08 -21.79 -8.61
CA PRO A 93 8.94 -23.24 -8.52
C PRO A 93 10.21 -23.91 -9.09
N GLU A 94 10.92 -24.60 -8.19
CA GLU A 94 11.99 -25.56 -8.48
C GLU A 94 11.57 -26.52 -9.60
N ARG A 95 12.37 -26.62 -10.66
CA ARG A 95 12.21 -27.67 -11.68
C ARG A 95 12.80 -28.96 -11.13
N THR A 96 11.94 -29.86 -10.64
CA THR A 96 12.34 -31.24 -10.37
C THR A 96 12.50 -31.96 -11.71
N THR A 97 13.72 -32.39 -12.02
CA THR A 97 14.06 -33.33 -13.10
C THR A 97 13.71 -34.75 -12.74
#